data_AF-A0AAV6K214-F1
#
_entry.id   AF-A0AAV6K214-F1
#
_cell.length_a   1.000
_cell.length_b   1.000
_cell.length_c   1.000
_cell.angle_alpha   90.00
_cell.angle_beta   90.00
_cell.angle_gamma   90.00
#
_symmetry.space_group_name_H-M   'P 1'
#
loop_
_entity.id
_entity.type
_entity.pdbx_description
1 polymer ?
#
loop_
_entity_poly.entity_id
_entity_poly.type
_entity_poly.pdbx_seq_one_letter_code
_entity_poly.pdbx_strand_id
1 'polypeptide(L)'
;MEPSPRLTTPPPVPLLPPPTSTYDHRVTVDDPSLQSTWYHRAWVASGCITVAISLVKCITAAIVSRTWLQPIIAGWLGYLLADLTTGVYHWAIDNYGSASTPIFGFQIESFQYHHESPWTLTRSQFANNIHQFARAITLAVLPLDLFCNGPFLHGFVALYSGCVMFSQHFHYWVHETKSRLPRLVVALQDAGLLLSRSQQASTTGLRTTKTTAL
;
A
#
# COMPACT_ATOMS: atom_id res chain seq x y z
N MET A 1 50.22 -51.71 -3.91
CA MET A 1 50.40 -50.36 -3.34
C MET A 1 50.04 -49.38 -4.44
N GLU A 2 48.75 -49.02 -4.55
CA GLU A 2 48.25 -48.13 -5.60
C GLU A 2 48.50 -46.66 -5.21
N PRO A 3 48.87 -45.77 -6.15
CA PRO A 3 49.02 -44.36 -5.85
C PRO A 3 47.65 -43.66 -5.79
N SER A 4 47.44 -42.84 -4.74
CA SER A 4 46.22 -42.02 -4.60
C SER A 4 46.07 -40.99 -5.73
N PRO A 5 44.83 -40.71 -6.20
CA PRO A 5 44.60 -39.72 -7.23
C PRO A 5 44.80 -38.29 -6.68
N ARG A 6 45.54 -37.45 -7.41
CA ARG A 6 45.66 -36.01 -7.11
C ARG A 6 44.33 -35.32 -7.39
N LEU A 7 43.72 -34.73 -6.37
CA LEU A 7 42.68 -33.72 -6.56
C LEU A 7 43.29 -32.51 -7.27
N THR A 8 42.81 -32.22 -8.47
CA THR A 8 43.04 -30.94 -9.15
C THR A 8 41.96 -29.97 -8.69
N THR A 9 42.37 -28.84 -8.12
CA THR A 9 41.46 -27.74 -7.76
C THR A 9 40.92 -27.09 -9.04
N PRO A 10 39.61 -26.82 -9.15
CA PRO A 10 39.07 -26.09 -10.29
C PRO A 10 39.62 -24.65 -10.33
N PRO A 11 39.73 -24.05 -11.53
CA PRO A 11 40.19 -22.68 -11.66
C PRO A 11 39.22 -21.70 -10.98
N PRO A 12 39.72 -20.57 -10.46
CA PRO A 12 38.86 -19.55 -9.87
C PRO A 12 37.87 -19.03 -10.91
N VAL A 13 36.58 -19.08 -10.56
CA VAL A 13 35.50 -18.49 -11.37
C VAL A 13 35.75 -16.97 -11.44
N PRO A 14 35.79 -16.35 -12.62
CA PRO A 14 35.89 -14.91 -12.72
C PRO A 14 34.70 -14.27 -12.00
N LEU A 15 34.99 -13.44 -10.99
CA LEU A 15 33.98 -12.62 -10.34
C LEU A 15 33.42 -11.67 -11.41
N LEU A 16 32.19 -11.93 -11.86
CA LEU A 16 31.45 -10.96 -12.65
C LEU A 16 31.40 -9.65 -11.86
N PRO A 17 31.71 -8.50 -12.46
CA PRO A 17 31.48 -7.23 -11.80
C PRO A 17 30.00 -7.16 -11.40
N PRO A 18 29.69 -6.58 -10.23
CA PRO A 18 28.31 -6.38 -9.83
C PRO A 18 27.57 -5.66 -10.96
N PRO A 19 26.30 -6.01 -11.25
CA PRO A 19 25.53 -5.32 -12.26
C PRO A 19 25.60 -3.84 -11.96
N THR A 20 26.16 -3.08 -12.90
CA THR A 20 26.21 -1.63 -12.80
C THR A 20 24.76 -1.18 -12.80
N SER A 21 24.27 -0.70 -11.66
CA SER A 21 22.96 -0.07 -11.57
C SER A 21 22.94 1.05 -12.61
N THR A 22 22.19 0.85 -13.68
CA THR A 22 21.94 1.87 -14.70
C THR A 22 20.91 2.90 -14.23
N TYR A 23 20.47 2.83 -12.97
CA TYR A 23 19.66 3.88 -12.36
C TYR A 23 20.55 5.07 -12.04
N ASP A 24 20.60 6.00 -12.98
CA ASP A 24 21.12 7.35 -12.78
C ASP A 24 20.46 7.99 -11.55
N HIS A 25 21.27 8.37 -10.57
CA HIS A 25 20.88 8.91 -9.26
C HIS A 25 20.24 10.32 -9.31
N ARG A 26 19.74 10.74 -10.47
CA ARG A 26 19.14 12.07 -10.71
C ARG A 26 17.69 11.96 -11.14
N VAL A 27 16.89 11.25 -10.36
CA VAL A 27 15.43 11.35 -10.48
C VAL A 27 15.01 12.73 -9.95
N THR A 28 14.80 13.67 -10.88
CA THR A 28 14.20 14.98 -10.58
C THR A 28 12.71 14.83 -10.31
N VAL A 29 12.10 15.81 -9.63
CA VAL A 29 10.64 15.85 -9.37
C VAL A 29 9.80 15.71 -10.66
N ASP A 30 10.39 16.02 -11.81
CA ASP A 30 9.78 15.94 -13.13
C ASP A 30 9.93 14.56 -13.83
N ASP A 31 10.37 13.51 -13.13
CA ASP A 31 10.42 12.18 -13.70
C ASP A 31 9.01 11.71 -14.13
N PRO A 32 8.80 11.37 -15.42
CA PRO A 32 7.54 10.85 -15.92
C PRO A 32 7.00 9.64 -15.15
N SER A 33 7.88 8.82 -14.56
CA SER A 33 7.51 7.63 -13.77
C SER A 33 6.69 7.98 -12.51
N LEU A 34 6.84 9.20 -11.99
CA LEU A 34 6.16 9.70 -10.80
C LEU A 34 4.83 10.39 -11.13
N GLN A 35 4.56 10.68 -12.40
CA GLN A 35 3.41 11.47 -12.84
C GLN A 35 2.14 10.61 -12.97
N SER A 36 0.99 11.23 -12.70
CA SER A 36 -0.32 10.60 -12.90
C SER A 36 -0.79 10.75 -14.33
N THR A 37 -0.88 9.62 -15.03
CA THR A 37 -1.53 9.52 -16.34
C THR A 37 -3.06 9.63 -16.22
N TRP A 38 -3.75 9.81 -17.35
CA TRP A 38 -5.22 9.70 -17.40
C TRP A 38 -5.72 8.32 -17.00
N TYR A 39 -4.95 7.27 -17.30
CA TYR A 39 -5.24 5.91 -16.85
C TYR A 39 -5.26 5.81 -15.32
N HIS A 40 -4.27 6.38 -14.63
CA HIS A 40 -4.25 6.44 -13.15
C HIS A 40 -5.48 7.18 -12.62
N ARG A 41 -5.74 8.37 -13.17
CA ARG A 41 -6.85 9.24 -12.73
C ARG A 41 -8.22 8.60 -12.95
N ALA A 42 -8.41 7.89 -14.06
CA ALA A 42 -9.66 7.19 -14.37
C ALA A 42 -9.94 6.08 -13.34
N TRP A 43 -8.94 5.28 -12.97
CA TRP A 43 -9.11 4.26 -11.94
C TRP A 43 -9.41 4.84 -10.57
N VAL A 44 -8.73 5.93 -10.20
CA VAL A 44 -9.04 6.62 -8.94
C VAL A 44 -10.45 7.19 -8.92
N ALA A 45 -10.89 7.83 -10.01
CA ALA A 45 -12.25 8.33 -10.13
C ALA A 45 -13.27 7.20 -9.99
N SER A 46 -13.07 6.08 -10.70
CA SER A 46 -13.92 4.89 -10.60
C SER A 46 -13.96 4.33 -9.18
N GLY A 47 -12.81 4.18 -8.52
CA GLY A 47 -12.73 3.70 -7.14
C GLY A 47 -13.47 4.60 -6.16
N CYS A 48 -13.26 5.91 -6.25
CA CYS A 48 -13.97 6.90 -5.43
C CYS A 48 -15.48 6.88 -5.67
N ILE A 49 -15.93 6.75 -6.92
CA ILE A 49 -17.36 6.65 -7.26
C ILE A 49 -17.96 5.38 -6.66
N THR A 50 -17.29 4.23 -6.79
CA THR A 50 -17.72 2.96 -6.18
C THR A 50 -17.87 3.09 -4.66
N VAL A 51 -16.83 3.56 -3.95
CA VAL A 51 -16.90 3.77 -2.49
C VAL A 51 -18.03 4.75 -2.11
N ALA A 52 -18.22 5.81 -2.89
CA ALA A 52 -19.28 6.79 -2.66
C ALA A 52 -20.68 6.18 -2.84
N ILE A 53 -20.87 5.29 -3.84
CA ILE A 53 -22.13 4.57 -4.02
C ILE A 53 -22.42 3.71 -2.79
N SER A 54 -21.47 2.90 -2.32
CA SER A 54 -21.66 2.09 -1.11
C SER A 54 -22.02 2.97 0.10
N LEU A 55 -21.34 4.10 0.28
CA LEU A 55 -21.62 5.03 1.38
C LEU A 55 -23.03 5.65 1.28
N VAL A 56 -23.43 6.09 0.09
CA VAL A 56 -24.76 6.65 -0.16
C VAL A 56 -25.85 5.59 0.08
N LYS A 57 -25.65 4.35 -0.35
CA LYS A 57 -26.59 3.25 -0.10
C LYS A 57 -26.71 2.94 1.39
N CYS A 58 -25.58 2.93 2.11
CA CYS A 58 -25.54 2.78 3.56
C CYS A 58 -26.37 3.86 4.26
N ILE A 59 -26.09 5.13 3.97
CA ILE A 59 -26.78 6.29 4.58
C ILE A 59 -28.26 6.28 4.24
N THR A 60 -28.61 6.06 2.98
CA THR A 60 -30.01 6.03 2.53
C THR A 60 -30.79 4.93 3.25
N ALA A 61 -30.21 3.73 3.35
CA ALA A 61 -30.85 2.62 4.05
C ALA A 61 -30.98 2.90 5.57
N ALA A 62 -29.99 3.53 6.19
CA ALA A 62 -30.06 3.94 7.60
C ALA A 62 -31.16 4.98 7.85
N ILE A 63 -31.31 5.96 6.95
CA ILE A 63 -32.36 6.99 7.02
C ILE A 63 -33.75 6.35 6.87
N VAL A 64 -33.95 5.52 5.84
CA VAL A 64 -35.24 4.89 5.54
C VAL A 64 -35.66 3.94 6.67
N SER A 65 -34.74 3.13 7.18
CA SER A 65 -35.00 2.18 8.28
C SER A 65 -34.96 2.81 9.67
N ARG A 66 -34.56 4.08 9.80
CA ARG A 66 -34.23 4.77 11.06
C ARG A 66 -33.25 4.01 11.96
N THR A 67 -32.44 3.13 11.39
CA THR A 67 -31.53 2.25 12.12
C THR A 67 -30.09 2.60 11.79
N TRP A 68 -29.43 3.28 12.72
CA TRP A 68 -28.05 3.77 12.54
C TRP A 68 -27.00 2.84 13.16
N LEU A 69 -27.35 2.12 14.22
CA LEU A 69 -26.39 1.32 14.98
C LEU A 69 -25.75 0.22 14.13
N GLN A 70 -26.56 -0.49 13.34
CA GLN A 70 -26.10 -1.59 12.50
C GLN A 70 -25.05 -1.16 11.46
N PRO A 71 -25.28 -0.16 10.59
CA PRO A 71 -24.26 0.30 9.66
C PRO A 71 -23.04 0.94 10.32
N ILE A 72 -23.19 1.58 11.49
CA ILE A 72 -22.06 2.13 12.26
C ILE A 72 -21.14 1.00 12.74
N ILE A 73 -21.70 -0.05 13.34
CA ILE A 73 -20.93 -1.23 13.77
C ILE A 73 -20.27 -1.88 12.55
N ALA A 74 -20.99 -2.01 11.44
CA ALA A 74 -20.45 -2.57 10.21
C ALA A 74 -19.25 -1.77 9.69
N GLY A 75 -19.37 -0.44 9.67
CA GLY A 75 -18.28 0.45 9.25
C GLY A 75 -17.08 0.38 10.17
N TRP A 76 -17.29 0.29 11.49
CA TRP A 76 -16.20 0.11 12.45
C TRP A 76 -15.47 -1.22 12.28
N LEU A 77 -16.21 -2.32 12.06
CA LEU A 77 -15.61 -3.61 11.70
C LEU A 77 -14.84 -3.52 10.37
N GLY A 78 -15.38 -2.80 9.38
CA GLY A 78 -14.71 -2.55 8.11
C GLY A 78 -13.39 -1.80 8.27
N TYR A 79 -13.35 -0.78 9.13
CA TYR A 79 -12.12 -0.06 9.47
C TYR A 79 -11.07 -0.98 10.12
N LEU A 80 -11.46 -1.76 11.14
CA LEU A 80 -10.54 -2.67 11.84
C LEU A 80 -9.98 -3.75 10.91
N LEU A 81 -10.82 -4.33 10.05
CA LEU A 81 -10.37 -5.31 9.07
C LEU A 81 -9.50 -4.67 7.99
N ALA A 82 -9.75 -3.42 7.60
CA ALA A 82 -8.89 -2.74 6.63
C ALA A 82 -7.48 -2.53 7.20
N ASP A 83 -7.36 -2.08 8.44
CA ASP A 83 -6.06 -1.94 9.11
C ASP A 83 -5.31 -3.28 9.17
N LEU A 84 -5.98 -4.35 9.65
CA LEU A 84 -5.40 -5.68 9.71
C LEU A 84 -4.99 -6.21 8.32
N THR A 85 -5.87 -6.12 7.33
CA THR A 85 -5.62 -6.69 5.99
C THR A 85 -4.55 -5.90 5.23
N THR A 86 -4.52 -4.57 5.35
CA THR A 86 -3.46 -3.75 4.74
C THR A 86 -2.11 -4.00 5.41
N GLY A 87 -2.07 -4.18 6.73
CA GLY A 87 -0.86 -4.56 7.46
C GLY A 87 -0.32 -5.93 7.06
N VAL A 88 -1.18 -6.96 7.02
CA VAL A 88 -0.80 -8.31 6.55
C VAL A 88 -0.34 -8.29 5.10
N TYR A 89 -1.05 -7.54 4.24
CA TYR A 89 -0.69 -7.40 2.83
C TYR A 89 0.67 -6.74 2.66
N HIS A 90 0.94 -5.63 3.37
CA HIS A 90 2.22 -4.94 3.35
C HIS A 90 3.36 -5.85 3.82
N TRP A 91 3.18 -6.54 4.96
CA TRP A 91 4.17 -7.51 5.43
C TRP A 91 4.45 -8.59 4.38
N ALA A 92 3.41 -9.11 3.72
CA ALA A 92 3.56 -10.18 2.74
C ALA A 92 4.35 -9.74 1.50
N ILE A 93 4.03 -8.59 0.91
CA ILE A 93 4.72 -8.10 -0.30
C ILE A 93 6.15 -7.64 -0.04
N ASP A 94 6.45 -7.21 1.20
CA ASP A 94 7.82 -6.87 1.59
C ASP A 94 8.71 -8.10 1.80
N ASN A 95 8.14 -9.22 2.23
CA ASN A 95 8.91 -10.40 2.62
C ASN A 95 8.91 -11.53 1.59
N TYR A 96 7.98 -11.54 0.63
CA TYR A 96 7.81 -12.64 -0.31
C TYR A 96 7.72 -12.18 -1.77
N GLY A 97 8.26 -13.01 -2.68
CA GLY A 97 8.21 -12.78 -4.12
C GLY A 97 9.29 -11.82 -4.63
N SER A 98 9.18 -11.44 -5.91
CA SER A 98 10.07 -10.49 -6.57
C SER A 98 9.38 -9.86 -7.78
N ALA A 99 10.09 -9.03 -8.54
CA ALA A 99 9.64 -8.49 -9.84
C ALA A 99 9.11 -9.57 -10.82
N SER A 100 9.58 -10.81 -10.68
CA SER A 100 9.17 -11.95 -11.50
C SER A 100 7.87 -12.64 -11.05
N THR A 101 7.31 -12.27 -9.88
CA THR A 101 6.07 -12.87 -9.37
C THR A 101 4.92 -12.60 -10.35
N PRO A 102 4.17 -13.64 -10.80
CA PRO A 102 3.04 -13.43 -11.68
C PRO A 102 2.00 -12.50 -11.07
N ILE A 103 1.46 -11.59 -11.89
CA ILE A 103 0.41 -10.62 -11.53
C ILE A 103 0.89 -9.51 -10.58
N PHE A 104 1.62 -9.85 -9.51
CA PHE A 104 2.03 -8.92 -8.44
C PHE A 104 3.47 -8.45 -8.52
N GLY A 105 4.28 -8.93 -9.46
CA GLY A 105 5.72 -8.67 -9.48
C GLY A 105 6.08 -7.19 -9.49
N PHE A 106 5.42 -6.39 -10.33
CA PHE A 106 5.59 -4.92 -10.35
C PHE A 106 5.25 -4.27 -9.00
N GLN A 107 4.19 -4.74 -8.33
CA GLN A 107 3.79 -4.20 -7.04
C GLN A 107 4.79 -4.59 -5.95
N ILE A 108 5.23 -5.85 -5.91
CA ILE A 108 6.24 -6.33 -4.97
C ILE A 108 7.54 -5.55 -5.14
N GLU A 109 8.02 -5.39 -6.37
CA GLU A 109 9.22 -4.60 -6.66
C GLU A 109 9.06 -3.15 -6.20
N SER A 110 7.93 -2.49 -6.51
CA SER A 110 7.67 -1.12 -6.10
C SER A 110 7.60 -0.96 -4.57
N PHE A 111 7.02 -1.93 -3.85
CA PHE A 111 6.98 -1.91 -2.39
C PHE A 111 8.36 -2.22 -1.78
N GLN A 112 9.12 -3.16 -2.30
CA GLN A 112 10.46 -3.41 -1.77
C GLN A 112 11.41 -2.21 -2.02
N TYR A 113 11.32 -1.59 -3.20
CA TYR A 113 12.18 -0.45 -3.58
C TYR A 113 11.94 0.80 -2.74
N HIS A 114 10.71 1.04 -2.24
CA HIS A 114 10.43 2.27 -1.48
C HIS A 114 11.15 2.31 -0.12
N HIS A 115 11.58 1.18 0.43
CA HIS A 115 12.38 1.15 1.67
C HIS A 115 13.78 1.74 1.46
N GLU A 116 14.37 1.50 0.28
CA GLU A 116 15.65 2.11 -0.12
C GLU A 116 15.45 3.57 -0.54
N SER A 117 14.34 3.86 -1.22
CA SER A 117 14.02 5.17 -1.77
C SER A 117 12.61 5.65 -1.40
N PRO A 118 12.36 6.10 -0.15
CA PRO A 118 11.03 6.53 0.29
C PRO A 118 10.50 7.78 -0.42
N TRP A 119 11.40 8.50 -1.10
CA TRP A 119 11.03 9.65 -1.92
C TRP A 119 10.16 9.25 -3.12
N THR A 120 10.25 8.01 -3.61
CA THR A 120 9.41 7.51 -4.72
C THR A 120 7.93 7.62 -4.41
N LEU A 121 7.52 7.24 -3.20
CA LEU A 121 6.15 7.38 -2.71
C LEU A 121 5.79 8.86 -2.49
N THR A 122 6.69 9.63 -1.86
CA THR A 122 6.40 11.03 -1.47
C THR A 122 6.47 12.04 -2.60
N ARG A 123 7.09 11.68 -3.72
CA ARG A 123 7.18 12.51 -4.93
C ARG A 123 6.22 12.06 -6.03
N SER A 124 5.72 10.82 -5.96
CA SER A 124 4.68 10.36 -6.86
C SER A 124 3.37 11.13 -6.66
N GLN A 125 2.75 11.50 -7.78
CA GLN A 125 1.45 12.13 -7.76
C GLN A 125 0.38 11.18 -7.19
N PHE A 126 -0.61 11.77 -6.53
CA PHE A 126 -1.66 11.03 -5.81
C PHE A 126 -2.28 9.87 -6.59
N ALA A 127 -2.71 10.08 -7.84
CA ALA A 127 -3.36 9.01 -8.58
C ALA A 127 -2.40 7.89 -8.98
N ASN A 128 -1.14 8.22 -9.29
CA ASN A 128 -0.10 7.21 -9.53
C ASN A 128 0.07 6.29 -8.32
N ASN A 129 0.09 6.86 -7.10
CA ASN A 129 0.26 6.09 -5.87
C ASN A 129 -0.87 5.11 -5.56
N ILE A 130 -2.13 5.45 -5.89
CA ILE A 130 -3.28 4.69 -5.39
C ILE A 130 -4.09 3.95 -6.48
N HIS A 131 -3.82 4.17 -7.77
CA HIS A 131 -4.67 3.66 -8.84
C HIS A 131 -4.81 2.13 -8.88
N GLN A 132 -3.78 1.37 -8.49
CA GLN A 132 -3.86 -0.10 -8.47
C GLN A 132 -4.86 -0.60 -7.42
N PHE A 133 -4.84 -0.01 -6.23
CA PHE A 133 -5.83 -0.29 -5.20
C PHE A 133 -7.21 0.20 -5.62
N ALA A 134 -7.31 1.39 -6.22
CA ALA A 134 -8.59 1.91 -6.72
C ALA A 134 -9.21 0.99 -7.79
N ARG A 135 -8.39 0.47 -8.73
CA ARG A 135 -8.81 -0.54 -9.70
C ARG A 135 -9.30 -1.81 -9.03
N ALA A 136 -8.56 -2.36 -8.07
CA ALA A 136 -8.95 -3.56 -7.35
C ALA A 136 -10.29 -3.35 -6.61
N ILE A 137 -10.45 -2.22 -5.94
CA ILE A 137 -11.70 -1.85 -5.24
C ILE A 137 -12.86 -1.69 -6.23
N THR A 138 -12.69 -0.98 -7.35
CA THR A 138 -13.75 -0.86 -8.36
C THR A 138 -14.22 -2.23 -8.82
N LEU A 139 -13.28 -3.13 -9.17
CA LEU A 139 -13.63 -4.45 -9.70
C LEU A 139 -14.29 -5.36 -8.66
N ALA A 140 -13.88 -5.27 -7.39
CA ALA A 140 -14.41 -6.10 -6.31
C ALA A 140 -15.74 -5.58 -5.73
N VAL A 141 -15.89 -4.26 -5.58
CA VAL A 141 -17.01 -3.65 -4.86
C VAL A 141 -18.14 -3.22 -5.78
N LEU A 142 -17.87 -2.81 -7.02
CA LEU A 142 -18.92 -2.39 -7.95
C LEU A 142 -20.01 -3.47 -8.16
N PRO A 143 -19.69 -4.78 -8.30
CA PRO A 143 -20.73 -5.81 -8.37
C PRO A 143 -21.60 -5.86 -7.10
N LEU A 144 -21.02 -5.66 -5.91
CA LEU A 144 -21.77 -5.60 -4.66
C LEU A 144 -22.72 -4.40 -4.64
N ASP A 145 -22.27 -3.25 -5.16
CA ASP A 145 -23.12 -2.07 -5.31
C ASP A 145 -24.27 -2.28 -6.30
N LEU A 146 -24.06 -3.05 -7.36
CA LEU A 146 -25.09 -3.31 -8.37
C LEU A 146 -26.12 -4.35 -7.90
N PHE A 147 -25.68 -5.38 -7.18
CA PHE A 147 -26.51 -6.56 -6.90
C PHE A 147 -26.95 -6.71 -5.44
N CYS A 148 -26.41 -5.91 -4.51
CA CYS A 148 -26.74 -6.00 -3.09
C CYS A 148 -27.25 -4.67 -2.52
N ASN A 149 -28.18 -4.71 -1.56
CA ASN A 149 -28.81 -3.51 -0.96
C ASN A 149 -28.79 -3.51 0.58
N GLY A 150 -28.06 -4.41 1.22
CA GLY A 150 -28.04 -4.51 2.69
C GLY A 150 -27.31 -3.34 3.35
N PRO A 151 -27.92 -2.63 4.33
CA PRO A 151 -27.28 -1.50 5.02
C PRO A 151 -26.00 -1.89 5.75
N PHE A 152 -25.96 -3.09 6.36
CA PHE A 152 -24.77 -3.61 7.02
C PHE A 152 -23.63 -3.82 6.02
N LEU A 153 -23.91 -4.50 4.89
CA LEU A 153 -22.91 -4.72 3.85
C LEU A 153 -22.35 -3.40 3.36
N HIS A 154 -23.22 -2.44 3.03
CA HIS A 154 -22.82 -1.14 2.52
C HIS A 154 -22.03 -0.29 3.52
N GLY A 155 -22.37 -0.35 4.81
CA GLY A 155 -21.57 0.26 5.86
C GLY A 155 -20.17 -0.36 5.97
N PHE A 156 -20.10 -1.70 5.97
CA PHE A 156 -18.83 -2.43 6.01
C PHE A 156 -17.97 -2.13 4.78
N VAL A 157 -18.48 -2.35 3.57
CA VAL A 157 -17.69 -2.21 2.35
C VAL A 157 -17.28 -0.77 2.09
N ALA A 158 -18.12 0.23 2.42
CA ALA A 158 -17.74 1.64 2.27
C ALA A 158 -16.49 1.99 3.09
N LEU A 159 -16.47 1.64 4.38
CA LEU A 159 -15.34 1.94 5.25
C LEU A 159 -14.14 1.05 4.96
N TYR A 160 -14.35 -0.27 4.77
CA TYR A 160 -13.29 -1.21 4.46
C TYR A 160 -12.56 -0.83 3.17
N SER A 161 -13.31 -0.71 2.06
CA SER A 161 -12.72 -0.41 0.75
C SER A 161 -12.16 1.01 0.67
N GLY A 162 -12.78 1.98 1.33
CA GLY A 162 -12.21 3.32 1.48
C GLY A 162 -10.84 3.27 2.15
N CYS A 163 -10.74 2.63 3.33
CA CYS A 163 -9.46 2.54 4.05
C CYS A 163 -8.39 1.77 3.25
N VAL A 164 -8.75 0.65 2.62
CA VAL A 164 -7.83 -0.12 1.77
C VAL A 164 -7.35 0.71 0.58
N MET A 165 -8.25 1.40 -0.12
CA MET A 165 -7.91 2.20 -1.30
C MET A 165 -6.94 3.34 -0.98
N PHE A 166 -7.14 4.01 0.15
CA PHE A 166 -6.34 5.16 0.57
C PHE A 166 -5.13 4.77 1.44
N SER A 167 -4.91 3.49 1.72
CA SER A 167 -3.83 2.99 2.58
C SER A 167 -2.44 3.49 2.16
N GLN A 168 -2.13 3.48 0.86
CA GLN A 168 -0.87 4.04 0.34
C GLN A 168 -0.73 5.55 0.58
N HIS A 169 -1.84 6.29 0.58
CA HIS A 169 -1.81 7.72 0.89
C HIS A 169 -1.61 7.97 2.39
N PHE A 170 -2.15 7.10 3.25
CA PHE A 170 -1.85 7.15 4.68
C PHE A 170 -0.38 6.80 4.95
N HIS A 171 0.17 5.82 4.23
CA HIS A 171 1.59 5.49 4.30
C HIS A 171 2.48 6.65 3.84
N TYR A 172 2.07 7.38 2.79
CA TYR A 172 2.71 8.63 2.37
C TYR A 172 2.81 9.64 3.52
N TRP A 173 1.77 9.80 4.34
CA TRP A 173 1.79 10.73 5.48
C TRP A 173 2.81 10.35 6.56
N VAL A 174 3.20 9.08 6.65
CA VAL A 174 4.25 8.64 7.58
C VAL A 174 5.64 9.06 7.08
N HIS A 175 5.85 9.05 5.76
CA HIS A 175 7.14 9.39 5.16
C HIS A 175 7.31 10.90 4.90
N GLU A 176 6.23 11.67 4.84
CA GLU A 176 6.27 13.10 4.59
C GLU A 176 6.62 13.92 5.85
N THR A 177 7.13 15.12 5.62
CA THR A 177 7.43 16.11 6.66
C THR A 177 6.16 16.78 7.19
N LYS A 178 6.07 16.97 8.52
CA LYS A 178 4.90 17.61 9.16
C LYS A 178 4.54 18.98 8.55
N SER A 179 5.52 19.75 8.09
CA SER A 179 5.31 21.06 7.46
C SER A 179 4.57 21.00 6.11
N ARG A 180 4.55 19.84 5.45
CA ARG A 180 3.89 19.61 4.16
C ARG A 180 2.58 18.83 4.31
N LEU A 181 2.23 18.41 5.52
CA LEU A 181 0.99 17.69 5.81
C LEU A 181 -0.16 18.65 6.16
N PRO A 182 -1.41 18.27 5.84
CA PRO A 182 -2.58 18.99 6.34
C PRO A 182 -2.59 19.04 7.87
N ARG A 183 -3.02 20.17 8.44
CA ARG A 183 -3.05 20.37 9.91
C ARG A 183 -3.82 19.28 10.65
N LEU A 184 -4.89 18.77 10.05
CA LEU A 184 -5.68 17.66 10.61
C LEU A 184 -4.87 16.37 10.69
N VAL A 185 -4.08 16.04 9.66
CA VAL A 185 -3.22 14.84 9.65
C VAL A 185 -2.16 14.96 10.74
N VAL A 186 -1.55 16.13 10.90
CA VAL A 186 -0.59 16.39 11.99
C VAL A 186 -1.23 16.22 13.35
N ALA A 187 -2.43 16.77 13.57
CA ALA A 187 -3.15 16.62 14.83
C ALA A 187 -3.49 15.14 15.14
N LEU A 188 -3.86 14.37 14.12
CA LEU A 188 -4.12 12.92 14.27
C LEU A 188 -2.83 12.14 14.56
N GLN A 189 -1.70 12.51 13.97
CA GLN A 189 -0.39 11.94 14.29
C GLN A 189 0.04 12.27 15.73
N ASP A 190 -0.14 13.52 16.17
CA ASP A 190 0.18 13.96 17.53
C ASP A 190 -0.73 13.30 18.59
N ALA A 191 -1.98 12.99 18.22
CA ALA A 191 -2.91 12.21 19.04
C ALA A 191 -2.62 10.69 19.05
N GLY A 192 -1.66 10.21 18.25
CA GLY A 192 -1.35 8.79 18.12
C GLY A 192 -2.39 7.97 17.35
N LEU A 193 -3.32 8.63 16.64
CA LEU A 193 -4.34 7.99 15.80
C LEU A 193 -3.82 7.65 14.40
N LEU A 194 -2.77 8.35 13.95
CA LEU A 194 -2.04 8.03 12.72
C LEU A 194 -0.55 7.84 13.04
N LEU A 195 0.10 6.96 12.28
CA LEU A 195 1.54 6.77 12.40
C LEU A 195 2.29 8.01 11.92
N SER A 196 3.30 8.40 12.69
CA SER A 196 4.23 9.49 12.37
C SER A 196 5.60 8.95 11.98
N ARG A 197 6.38 9.77 11.26
CA ARG A 197 7.75 9.44 10.86
C ARG A 197 8.67 9.01 12.02
N SER A 198 8.52 9.65 13.18
CA SER A 198 9.30 9.32 14.39
C SER A 198 8.95 7.96 14.97
N GLN A 199 7.66 7.59 14.92
CA GLN A 199 7.22 6.26 15.36
C GLN A 199 7.76 5.18 14.41
N GLN A 200 7.71 5.41 13.09
CA GLN A 200 8.30 4.49 12.12
C GLN A 200 9.81 4.30 12.36
N ALA A 201 10.56 5.39 12.54
CA ALA A 201 12.00 5.33 12.82
C ALA A 201 12.33 4.54 14.11
N SER A 202 11.50 4.65 15.15
CA SER A 202 11.69 3.89 16.40
C SER A 202 11.49 2.38 16.21
N THR A 203 10.53 1.97 15.37
CA THR A 203 10.29 0.57 15.01
C THR A 203 11.42 -0.01 14.15
N THR A 204 11.98 0.80 13.23
CA THR A 204 13.14 0.38 12.42
C THR A 204 14.42 0.30 13.23
N GLY A 205 14.62 1.18 14.23
CA GLY A 205 15.77 1.14 15.14
C GLY A 205 15.81 -0.10 16.03
N LEU A 206 14.64 -0.64 16.40
CA LEU A 206 14.51 -1.94 17.08
C LEU A 206 14.90 -3.13 16.19
N ARG A 207 14.75 -3.02 14.86
CA ARG A 207 15.19 -4.06 13.90
C ARG A 207 16.69 -4.11 13.69
N THR A 208 17.41 -2.99 13.77
CA THR A 208 18.87 -2.99 13.56
C THR A 208 19.67 -3.71 14.65
N THR A 209 19.03 -4.17 15.73
CA THR A 209 19.68 -4.94 16.80
C THR A 209 19.26 -6.40 16.89
N LYS A 210 18.31 -6.88 16.08
CA LYS A 210 17.96 -8.30 16.00
C LYS A 210 17.56 -8.71 14.58
N THR A 211 18.33 -9.63 14.02
CA THR A 211 17.91 -10.78 13.20
C THR A 211 16.43 -10.79 12.78
N THR A 212 16.19 -10.76 11.47
CA THR A 212 15.03 -11.30 10.73
C THR A 212 13.61 -10.93 11.21
N ALA A 213 12.78 -10.48 10.26
CA ALA A 213 11.32 -10.23 10.33
C ALA A 213 10.87 -8.84 10.81
N LEU A 214 10.24 -8.10 9.88
CA LEU A 214 8.81 -7.67 9.87
C LEU A 214 8.58 -6.79 8.64
#